data_AF-A0ABD1Q8G2-F1
#
_entry.id   AF-A0ABD1Q8G2-F1
#
_cell.length_a   1.000
_cell.length_b   1.000
_cell.length_c   1.000
_cell.angle_alpha   90.00
_cell.angle_beta   90.00
_cell.angle_gamma   90.00
#
_symmetry.space_group_name_H-M   'P 1'
#
loop_
_entity.id
_entity.type
_entity.pdbx_description
1 polymer ?
#
loop_
_entity_poly.entity_id
_entity_poly.type
_entity_poly.pdbx_seq_one_letter_code
_entity_poly.pdbx_strand_id
1 'polypeptide(L)'
;MNQVNGEEELYGTFLSENIIGVVHDHYINFYLDMDIDGLDNSFVNVHLQREYTNGKSPRKSYMKVNKEVAKTKKEAQIKLSLYNPSEFYMINPNKKTKVGNPVGYKVVPASTVASLLDPEESPWKRSAFTNNQIWVTRYNKSDQWSGGLFAY
;
A
#
# COMPACT_ATOMS: atom_id res chain seq x y z
N MET A 1 -31.73 8.90 -23.10
CA MET A 1 -30.98 10.15 -22.86
C MET A 1 -29.70 9.76 -22.14
N ASN A 2 -28.63 9.52 -22.90
CA ASN A 2 -27.29 9.27 -22.34
C ASN A 2 -26.47 10.52 -22.66
N GLN A 3 -26.68 11.58 -21.88
CA GLN A 3 -25.78 12.72 -21.89
C GLN A 3 -25.25 12.81 -20.47
N VAL A 4 -24.08 12.21 -20.27
CA VAL A 4 -23.16 12.71 -19.23
C VAL A 4 -22.87 14.13 -19.68
N ASN A 5 -23.38 15.12 -18.94
CA ASN A 5 -23.21 16.52 -19.31
C ASN A 5 -21.76 16.90 -18.97
N GLY A 6 -20.87 16.67 -19.93
CA GLY A 6 -19.43 16.50 -19.68
C GLY A 6 -18.69 17.71 -19.12
N GLU A 7 -19.28 18.91 -19.16
CA GLU A 7 -18.68 20.12 -18.60
C GLU A 7 -19.23 20.48 -17.21
N GLU A 8 -20.49 20.12 -16.91
CA GLU A 8 -21.16 20.50 -15.65
C GLU A 8 -20.82 19.55 -14.48
N GLU A 9 -20.29 18.35 -14.75
CA GLU A 9 -20.00 17.33 -13.73
C GLU A 9 -18.50 17.14 -13.43
N LEU A 10 -17.61 17.97 -13.99
CA LEU A 10 -16.15 17.79 -13.85
C LEU A 10 -15.64 17.90 -12.41
N TYR A 11 -16.34 18.65 -11.56
CA TYR A 11 -15.89 18.98 -10.21
C TYR A 11 -16.85 18.50 -9.11
N GLY A 12 -17.98 17.89 -9.48
CA GLY A 12 -19.02 17.48 -8.55
C GLY A 12 -20.36 17.22 -9.23
N THR A 13 -21.30 16.66 -8.47
CA THR A 13 -22.64 16.31 -8.96
C THR A 13 -23.68 17.23 -8.33
N PHE A 14 -24.66 17.69 -9.10
CA PHE A 14 -25.84 18.36 -8.54
C PHE A 14 -26.66 17.38 -7.69
N LEU A 15 -26.81 17.68 -6.40
CA LEU A 15 -27.59 16.85 -5.47
C LEU A 15 -29.01 17.38 -5.27
N SER A 16 -29.20 18.69 -5.45
CA SER A 16 -30.48 19.39 -5.37
C SER A 16 -30.39 20.72 -6.09
N GLU A 17 -31.51 21.46 -6.15
CA GLU A 17 -31.54 22.83 -6.64
C GLU A 17 -30.51 23.66 -5.86
N ASN A 18 -29.54 24.23 -6.57
CA ASN A 18 -28.45 25.03 -6.00
C ASN A 18 -27.49 24.28 -5.03
N ILE A 19 -27.45 22.94 -5.05
CA ILE A 19 -26.55 22.13 -4.19
C ILE A 19 -25.65 21.22 -5.03
N ILE A 20 -24.32 21.30 -4.81
CA ILE A 20 -23.31 20.48 -5.47
C ILE A 20 -22.53 19.63 -4.44
N GLY A 21 -22.43 18.34 -4.70
CA GLY A 21 -21.50 17.43 -4.00
C GLY A 21 -20.16 17.44 -4.71
N VAL A 22 -19.17 18.14 -4.13
CA VAL A 22 -17.82 18.29 -4.72
C VAL A 22 -17.08 16.96 -4.69
N VAL A 23 -16.34 16.63 -5.75
CA VAL A 23 -15.46 15.45 -5.79
C VAL A 23 -14.35 15.60 -4.76
N HIS A 24 -14.18 14.58 -3.92
CA HIS A 24 -13.16 14.54 -2.87
C HIS A 24 -12.79 13.09 -2.55
N ASP A 25 -11.64 12.93 -1.89
CA ASP A 25 -11.13 11.64 -1.46
C ASP A 25 -11.24 11.48 0.07
N HIS A 26 -11.20 10.22 0.51
CA HIS A 26 -11.12 9.85 1.92
C HIS A 26 -9.90 8.96 2.13
N TYR A 27 -8.95 9.41 2.97
CA TYR A 27 -7.77 8.63 3.34
C TYR A 27 -7.80 8.32 4.83
N ILE A 28 -7.53 7.06 5.16
CA ILE A 28 -7.39 6.59 6.55
C ILE A 28 -6.01 5.97 6.67
N ASN A 29 -5.27 6.37 7.70
CA ASN A 29 -3.98 5.78 8.05
C ASN A 29 -4.10 4.94 9.33
N PHE A 30 -3.55 3.74 9.29
CA PHE A 30 -3.46 2.85 10.46
C PHE A 30 -2.02 2.76 10.91
N TYR A 31 -1.78 3.03 12.19
CA TYR A 31 -0.52 2.73 12.84
C TYR A 31 -0.59 1.32 13.42
N LEU A 32 0.29 0.44 12.95
CA LEU A 32 0.42 -0.94 13.39
C LEU A 32 1.82 -1.14 13.97
N ASP A 33 1.94 -1.13 15.30
CA ASP A 33 3.15 -1.51 16.01
C ASP A 33 3.16 -3.04 16.15
N MET A 34 4.04 -3.70 15.39
CA MET A 34 3.96 -5.15 15.16
C MET A 34 5.07 -5.88 15.92
N ASP A 35 4.67 -6.72 16.88
CA ASP A 35 5.56 -7.54 17.72
C ASP A 35 5.24 -9.04 17.58
N ILE A 36 5.42 -9.58 16.39
CA ILE A 36 5.12 -10.98 16.08
C ILE A 36 6.10 -11.89 16.81
N ASP A 37 5.62 -12.62 17.83
CA ASP A 37 6.46 -13.46 18.71
C ASP A 37 7.73 -12.75 19.25
N GLY A 38 7.64 -11.43 19.47
CA GLY A 38 8.72 -10.56 19.94
C GLY A 38 9.02 -9.39 18.99
N LEU A 39 9.98 -8.54 19.39
CA LEU A 39 10.28 -7.25 18.75
C LEU A 39 11.11 -7.36 17.45
N ASP A 40 11.86 -8.46 17.30
CA ASP A 40 12.78 -8.65 16.15
C ASP A 40 11.99 -9.11 14.92
N ASN A 41 11.33 -8.16 14.26
CA ASN A 41 10.53 -8.43 13.07
C ASN A 41 11.16 -7.89 11.79
N SER A 42 10.71 -8.39 10.65
CA SER A 42 11.15 -7.97 9.32
C SER A 42 9.97 -7.91 8.36
N PHE A 43 9.95 -6.88 7.52
CA PHE A 43 8.99 -6.77 6.44
C PHE A 43 9.50 -7.49 5.19
N VAL A 44 8.64 -8.29 4.58
CA VAL A 44 8.93 -9.05 3.36
C VAL A 44 7.94 -8.68 2.29
N ASN A 45 8.47 -8.17 1.18
CA ASN A 45 7.72 -7.97 -0.06
C ASN A 45 7.88 -9.20 -0.95
N VAL A 46 6.76 -9.83 -1.29
CA VAL A 46 6.74 -11.08 -2.04
C VAL A 46 6.15 -10.82 -3.42
N HIS A 47 7.03 -10.61 -4.40
CA HIS A 47 6.66 -10.33 -5.78
C HIS A 47 6.17 -11.60 -6.48
N LEU A 48 5.00 -11.52 -7.12
CA LEU A 48 4.44 -12.59 -7.93
C LEU A 48 4.67 -12.26 -9.40
N GLN A 49 5.40 -13.14 -10.10
CA GLN A 49 5.84 -12.89 -11.47
C GLN A 49 5.50 -14.07 -12.37
N ARG A 50 5.24 -13.79 -13.64
CA ARG A 50 5.16 -14.82 -14.68
C ARG A 50 6.57 -15.20 -15.11
N GLU A 51 6.87 -16.49 -15.09
CA GLU A 51 8.11 -17.04 -15.62
C GLU A 51 7.80 -17.94 -16.81
N TYR A 52 8.55 -17.78 -17.90
CA TYR A 52 8.37 -18.57 -19.12
C TYR A 52 9.21 -19.84 -19.04
N THR A 53 8.64 -20.96 -19.51
CA THR A 53 9.33 -22.26 -19.44
C THR A 53 10.39 -22.43 -20.51
N ASN A 54 10.39 -21.59 -21.55
CA ASN A 54 11.33 -21.63 -22.67
C ASN A 54 11.46 -23.04 -23.28
N GLY A 55 10.32 -23.71 -23.47
CA GLY A 55 10.24 -25.05 -24.07
C GLY A 55 10.54 -26.21 -23.11
N LYS A 56 10.90 -25.97 -21.86
CA LYS A 56 11.19 -27.02 -20.86
C LYS A 56 9.96 -27.77 -20.33
N SER A 57 8.76 -27.35 -20.74
CA SER A 57 7.49 -27.96 -20.32
C SER A 57 6.43 -27.70 -21.39
N PRO A 58 5.40 -28.58 -21.53
CA PRO A 58 4.26 -28.33 -22.42
C PRO A 58 3.51 -27.02 -22.10
N ARG A 59 3.48 -26.62 -20.83
CA ARG A 59 2.97 -25.30 -20.41
C ARG A 59 3.98 -24.22 -20.80
N LYS A 60 3.49 -23.10 -21.36
CA LYS A 60 4.30 -21.94 -21.77
C LYS A 60 4.89 -21.14 -20.59
N SER A 61 4.23 -21.16 -19.43
CA SER A 61 4.62 -20.38 -18.26
C SER A 61 4.06 -20.93 -16.96
N TYR A 62 4.62 -20.44 -15.85
CA TYR A 62 4.18 -20.67 -14.47
C TYR A 62 4.35 -19.40 -13.64
N MET A 63 3.87 -19.42 -12.39
CA MET A 63 4.05 -18.33 -11.43
C MET A 63 5.32 -18.56 -10.62
N LYS A 64 6.19 -17.55 -10.59
CA LYS A 64 7.40 -17.49 -9.78
C LYS A 64 7.19 -16.49 -8.65
N VAL A 65 7.78 -16.81 -7.51
CA VAL A 65 7.73 -15.97 -6.32
C VAL A 65 9.15 -15.48 -6.02
N ASN A 66 9.32 -14.16 -5.90
CA ASN A 66 10.56 -13.55 -5.42
C ASN A 66 10.30 -12.86 -4.08
N LYS A 67 11.00 -13.28 -3.02
CA LYS A 67 10.82 -12.75 -1.67
C LYS A 67 11.96 -11.81 -1.33
N GLU A 68 11.64 -10.56 -1.04
CA GLU A 68 12.62 -9.53 -0.70
C GLU A 68 12.35 -9.03 0.72
N VAL A 69 13.36 -9.16 1.58
CA VAL A 69 13.33 -8.57 2.92
C VAL A 69 13.78 -7.13 2.80
N ALA A 70 12.90 -6.17 3.11
CA ALA A 70 13.25 -4.77 3.07
C ALA A 70 14.34 -4.46 4.11
N LYS A 71 15.47 -3.92 3.65
CA LYS A 71 16.63 -3.58 4.49
C LYS A 71 16.64 -2.11 4.89
N THR A 72 15.96 -1.28 4.10
CA THR A 72 15.88 0.16 4.31
C THR A 72 14.45 0.65 4.35
N LYS A 73 14.20 1.81 4.97
CA LYS A 73 12.88 2.47 4.95
C LYS A 73 12.38 2.71 3.52
N LYS A 74 13.28 2.98 2.57
CA LYS A 74 12.94 3.25 1.16
C LYS A 74 12.42 2.00 0.45
N GLU A 75 13.04 0.84 0.68
CA GLU A 75 12.58 -0.44 0.13
C GLU A 75 11.23 -0.88 0.70
N ALA A 76 10.83 -0.34 1.86
CA ALA A 76 9.57 -0.65 2.52
C ALA A 76 8.46 0.39 2.26
N GLN A 77 8.62 1.21 1.22
CA GLN A 77 7.55 2.07 0.70
C GLN A 77 6.85 1.33 -0.44
N ILE A 78 5.57 1.01 -0.26
CA ILE A 78 4.83 0.18 -1.20
C ILE A 78 3.75 0.99 -1.91
N LYS A 79 3.86 1.03 -3.24
CA LYS A 79 2.79 1.42 -4.15
C LYS A 79 2.17 0.17 -4.73
N LEU A 80 0.88 -0.05 -4.47
CA LEU A 80 0.20 -1.23 -4.99
C LEU A 80 0.09 -1.18 -6.52
N SER A 81 0.23 -2.33 -7.16
CA SER A 81 0.11 -2.46 -8.61
C SER A 81 -0.66 -3.73 -8.97
N LEU A 82 -1.71 -3.57 -9.78
CA LEU A 82 -2.47 -4.71 -10.31
C LEU A 82 -1.63 -5.53 -11.32
N TYR A 83 -0.68 -4.89 -12.01
CA TYR A 83 0.14 -5.53 -13.03
C TYR A 83 1.50 -6.02 -12.51
N ASN A 84 1.92 -5.56 -11.34
CA ASN A 84 3.06 -6.07 -10.58
C ASN A 84 2.60 -6.52 -9.18
N PRO A 85 1.79 -7.58 -9.08
CA PRO A 85 1.18 -7.99 -7.82
C PRO A 85 2.22 -8.48 -6.82
N SER A 86 2.01 -8.12 -5.56
CA SER A 86 2.86 -8.54 -4.45
C SER A 86 2.04 -8.88 -3.22
N GLU A 87 2.61 -9.73 -2.36
CA GLU A 87 2.09 -10.01 -1.03
C GLU A 87 3.01 -9.42 0.04
N PHE A 88 2.44 -8.95 1.13
CA PHE A 88 3.16 -8.21 2.17
C PHE A 88 3.09 -8.96 3.49
N TYR A 89 4.24 -9.27 4.06
CA TYR A 89 4.34 -10.02 5.31
C TYR A 89 5.18 -9.26 6.31
N MET A 90 4.71 -9.23 7.56
CA MET A 90 5.57 -8.97 8.71
C MET A 90 5.89 -10.32 9.33
N ILE A 91 7.17 -10.62 9.53
CA ILE A 91 7.63 -11.92 10.04
C ILE A 91 8.58 -11.75 11.21
N ASN A 92 8.68 -12.78 12.03
CA ASN A 92 9.80 -12.96 12.95
C ASN A 92 10.77 -14.00 12.38
N PRO A 93 11.96 -13.59 11.89
CA PRO A 93 12.92 -14.53 11.30
C PRO A 93 13.55 -15.49 12.31
N ASN A 94 13.48 -15.17 13.61
CA ASN A 94 14.09 -15.94 14.71
C ASN A 94 13.15 -17.04 15.24
N LYS A 95 11.89 -17.06 14.83
CA LYS A 95 10.86 -18.02 15.28
C LYS A 95 10.30 -18.76 14.07
N LYS A 96 10.28 -20.09 14.15
CA LYS A 96 9.87 -20.95 13.03
C LYS A 96 8.69 -21.83 13.42
N THR A 97 7.78 -22.00 12.45
CA THR A 97 6.75 -23.05 12.46
C THR A 97 7.39 -24.44 12.49
N LYS A 98 6.60 -25.49 12.81
CA LYS A 98 7.07 -26.88 12.83
C LYS A 98 7.74 -27.34 11.52
N VAL A 99 7.33 -26.77 10.39
CA VAL A 99 7.87 -27.08 9.06
C VAL A 99 9.02 -26.16 8.62
N GLY A 100 9.49 -25.27 9.50
CA GLY A 100 10.71 -24.48 9.31
C GLY A 100 10.53 -23.08 8.70
N ASN A 101 9.30 -22.64 8.39
CA ASN A 101 9.03 -21.29 7.89
C ASN A 101 8.98 -20.28 9.04
N PRO A 102 9.48 -19.03 8.86
CA PRO A 102 9.26 -17.95 9.82
C PRO A 102 7.78 -17.75 10.15
N VAL A 103 7.47 -17.51 11.42
CA VAL A 103 6.13 -17.09 11.84
C VAL A 103 5.87 -15.65 11.38
N GLY A 104 4.61 -15.31 11.12
CA GLY A 104 4.28 -14.02 10.54
C GLY A 104 2.79 -13.78 10.33
N TYR A 105 2.44 -12.52 10.06
CA TYR A 105 1.12 -12.10 9.62
C TYR A 105 1.23 -11.48 8.23
N LYS A 106 0.21 -11.73 7.41
CA LYS A 106 0.06 -11.10 6.09
C LYS A 106 -0.75 -9.82 6.23
N VAL A 107 -0.25 -8.73 5.67
CA VAL A 107 -1.02 -7.50 5.47
C VAL A 107 -1.74 -7.64 4.14
N VAL A 108 -3.08 -7.62 4.17
CA VAL A 108 -3.93 -7.74 2.98
C VAL A 108 -4.67 -6.41 2.80
N PRO A 109 -4.18 -5.51 1.93
CA PRO A 109 -4.88 -4.27 1.64
C PRO A 109 -6.25 -4.53 1.02
N ALA A 110 -7.25 -3.77 1.45
CA ALA A 110 -8.53 -3.68 0.76
C ALA A 110 -8.43 -2.81 -0.50
N SER A 111 -9.56 -2.59 -1.19
CA SER A 111 -9.63 -1.61 -2.26
C SER A 111 -9.21 -0.23 -1.74
N THR A 112 -8.28 0.42 -2.44
CA THR A 112 -7.68 1.69 -2.02
C THR A 112 -7.22 2.47 -3.26
N VAL A 113 -6.88 3.74 -3.06
CA VAL A 113 -6.45 4.66 -4.12
C VAL A 113 -5.14 5.36 -3.73
N ALA A 114 -4.44 5.88 -4.72
CA ALA A 114 -3.31 6.78 -4.51
C ALA A 114 -3.80 8.23 -4.59
N SER A 115 -3.14 9.14 -3.88
CA SER A 115 -3.37 10.59 -4.02
C SER A 115 -3.24 11.02 -5.47
N LEU A 116 -4.25 11.75 -5.95
CA LEU A 116 -4.28 12.34 -7.30
C LEU A 116 -3.74 13.79 -7.32
N LEU A 117 -3.48 14.39 -6.17
CA LEU A 117 -2.92 15.74 -6.06
C LEU A 117 -1.48 15.80 -6.58
N ASP A 118 -1.09 16.97 -7.11
CA ASP A 118 0.28 17.23 -7.54
C ASP A 118 1.24 17.23 -6.32
N PRO A 119 2.36 16.49 -6.37
CA PRO A 119 3.34 16.46 -5.28
C PRO A 119 3.91 17.83 -4.87
N GLU A 120 3.86 18.82 -5.74
CA GLU A 120 4.32 20.17 -5.44
C GLU A 120 3.29 21.02 -4.69
N GLU A 121 2.04 20.58 -4.61
CA GLU A 121 0.97 21.31 -3.93
C GLU A 121 1.04 21.17 -2.40
N SER A 122 0.61 22.23 -1.72
CA SER A 122 0.55 22.29 -0.27
C SER A 122 -0.30 21.17 0.37
N PRO A 123 -1.54 20.88 -0.08
CA PRO A 123 -2.32 19.78 0.49
C PRO A 123 -1.60 18.43 0.37
N TRP A 124 -0.97 18.14 -0.78
CA TRP A 124 -0.19 16.92 -0.95
C TRP A 124 0.98 16.85 0.03
N LYS A 125 1.79 17.92 0.14
CA LYS A 125 2.96 17.98 1.03
C LYS A 125 2.57 17.76 2.49
N ARG A 126 1.42 18.29 2.91
CA ARG A 126 0.87 18.14 4.27
C ARG A 126 0.33 16.73 4.53
N SER A 127 -0.09 16.00 3.50
CA SER A 127 -0.59 14.63 3.58
C SER A 127 0.32 13.61 2.91
N ALA A 128 1.63 13.83 2.85
CA ALA A 128 2.56 13.00 2.06
C ALA A 128 2.55 11.50 2.43
N PHE A 129 2.03 11.14 3.60
CA PHE A 129 1.81 9.75 4.00
C PHE A 129 0.79 9.01 3.13
N THR A 130 -0.06 9.70 2.36
CA THR A 130 -1.00 9.07 1.41
C THR A 130 -0.32 8.63 0.10
N ASN A 131 0.94 9.00 -0.13
CA ASN A 131 1.66 8.71 -1.37
C ASN A 131 2.06 7.22 -1.53
N ASN A 132 2.04 6.43 -0.45
CA ASN A 132 2.22 4.99 -0.49
C ASN A 132 1.11 4.33 0.35
N GLN A 133 0.65 3.15 -0.08
CA GLN A 133 -0.38 2.40 0.64
C GLN A 133 0.19 1.66 1.85
N ILE A 134 1.49 1.34 1.85
CA ILE A 134 2.18 0.78 3.01
C ILE A 134 3.50 1.52 3.20
N TRP A 135 3.77 1.88 4.44
CA TRP A 135 5.04 2.37 4.92
C TRP A 135 5.52 1.46 6.05
N VAL A 136 6.79 1.07 6.05
CA VAL A 136 7.39 0.42 7.21
C VAL A 136 8.55 1.28 7.71
N THR A 137 8.52 1.53 9.01
CA THR A 137 9.55 2.32 9.69
C THR A 137 10.08 1.54 10.89
N ARG A 138 11.29 1.90 11.32
CA ARG A 138 11.78 1.45 12.63
C ARG A 138 10.97 2.16 13.70
N TYR A 139 10.54 1.41 14.71
CA TYR A 139 9.86 1.96 15.87
C TYR A 139 10.62 3.14 16.49
N ASN A 140 9.87 4.19 16.78
CA ASN A 140 10.29 5.31 17.59
C ASN A 140 9.06 5.81 18.37
N LYS A 141 9.20 5.92 19.69
CA LYS A 141 8.09 6.27 20.59
C LYS A 141 7.45 7.64 20.27
N SER A 142 8.21 8.56 19.65
CA SER A 142 7.70 9.88 19.24
C SER A 142 6.92 9.87 17.92
N ASP A 143 7.05 8.83 17.11
CA ASP A 143 6.53 8.80 15.73
C ASP A 143 5.09 8.28 15.73
N GLN A 144 4.16 9.12 16.22
CA GLN A 144 2.75 8.74 16.44
C GLN A 144 1.80 9.27 15.35
N TRP A 145 2.20 10.33 14.64
CA TRP A 145 1.31 11.10 13.78
C TRP A 145 1.90 11.24 12.38
N SER A 146 1.26 10.64 11.37
CA SER A 146 1.78 10.68 9.99
C SER A 146 1.70 12.07 9.34
N GLY A 147 0.80 12.93 9.81
CA GLY A 147 0.73 14.35 9.44
C GLY A 147 1.56 15.27 10.35
N GLY A 148 2.31 14.72 11.30
CA GLY A 148 3.02 15.47 12.33
C GLY A 148 2.19 15.73 13.59
N LEU A 149 2.85 16.15 14.67
CA LEU A 149 2.22 16.42 15.97
C LEU A 149 1.17 17.54 15.91
N PHE A 150 1.41 18.54 15.07
CA PHE A 150 0.49 19.64 14.81
C PHE A 150 0.18 19.66 13.31
N ALA A 151 -1.03 19.23 12.95
CA ALA A 151 -1.51 19.33 11.59
C ALA A 151 -2.12 20.72 11.38
N TYR A 152 -1.38 21.61 10.72
CA TYR A 152 -1.88 22.88 10.20
C TYR A 152 -2.05 22.77 8.71
#